data_AF-A0A2E8URL5-F1
#
_entry.id   AF-A0A2E8URL5-F1
#
_cell.length_a   1.000
_cell.length_b   1.000
_cell.length_c   1.000
_cell.angle_alpha   90.00
_cell.angle_beta   90.00
_cell.angle_gamma   90.00
#
_symmetry.space_group_name_H-M   'P 1'
#
loop_
_entity.id
_entity.type
_entity.pdbx_description
1 polymer ?
#
loop_
_entity_poly.entity_id
_entity_poly.type
_entity_poly.pdbx_seq_one_letter_code
_entity_poly.pdbx_strand_id
1 'polypeptide(L)'
;YKYILSDGKNEWEYHTDINDTYTVICEEILKNSDKLININSELNLNEAEEIKLYRWNFDENEFLLLESLEEIDFLKVVDILKTDLILSEQESCRSLFMIEFSRQNQIDQLEFICSENKDALFGNQKFWNQMQAKAPKELGKVIGSYLTGQPIPSLPE
;
A
#
# COMPACT_ATOMS: atom_id res chain seq x y z
N TYR A 1 10.24 -41.14 -7.56
CA TYR A 1 10.58 -40.12 -8.56
C TYR A 1 9.84 -38.84 -8.23
N LYS A 2 10.49 -37.69 -8.44
CA LYS A 2 9.92 -36.36 -8.19
C LYS A 2 9.88 -35.60 -9.51
N TYR A 3 8.70 -35.10 -9.86
CA TYR A 3 8.46 -34.34 -11.08
C TYR A 3 7.88 -32.96 -10.73
N ILE A 4 8.30 -31.94 -11.46
CA ILE A 4 7.68 -30.61 -11.41
C ILE A 4 6.91 -30.44 -12.71
N LEU A 5 5.60 -30.21 -12.60
CA LEU A 5 4.75 -29.87 -13.74
C LEU A 5 4.42 -28.39 -13.69
N SER A 6 4.39 -27.74 -14.84
CA SER A 6 3.99 -26.33 -14.98
C SER A 6 3.08 -26.16 -16.17
N ASP A 7 2.06 -25.32 -16.03
CA ASP A 7 1.21 -24.85 -17.13
C ASP A 7 1.63 -23.45 -17.64
N GLY A 8 2.76 -22.93 -17.13
CA GLY A 8 3.26 -21.58 -17.39
C GLY A 8 2.81 -20.51 -16.40
N LYS A 9 1.75 -20.78 -15.60
CA LYS A 9 1.27 -19.87 -14.54
C LYS A 9 1.50 -20.47 -13.15
N ASN A 10 1.21 -21.76 -13.02
CA ASN A 10 1.27 -22.51 -11.79
C ASN A 10 2.30 -23.64 -11.90
N GLU A 11 2.80 -24.08 -10.75
CA GLU A 11 3.72 -25.21 -10.64
C GLU A 11 3.20 -26.19 -9.59
N TRP A 12 3.38 -27.48 -9.86
CA TRP A 12 2.94 -28.56 -8.99
C TRP A 12 4.04 -29.59 -8.82
N GLU A 13 4.14 -30.13 -7.60
CA GLU A 13 5.10 -31.16 -7.27
C GLU A 13 4.43 -32.53 -7.20
N TYR A 14 4.91 -33.46 -8.03
CA TYR A 14 4.38 -34.82 -8.13
C TYR A 14 5.41 -35.84 -7.64
N HIS A 15 4.98 -36.72 -6.73
CA HIS A 15 5.81 -37.80 -6.19
C HIS A 15 5.20 -39.14 -6.58
N THR A 16 6.02 -40.03 -7.14
CA THR A 16 5.59 -41.36 -7.59
C THR A 16 6.65 -42.44 -7.29
N ASP A 17 6.22 -43.70 -7.21
CA ASP A 17 7.12 -44.85 -7.07
C ASP A 17 7.77 -45.25 -8.42
N ILE A 18 8.56 -46.32 -8.44
CA ILE A 18 9.30 -46.77 -9.64
C ILE A 18 8.41 -47.39 -10.73
N ASN A 19 7.15 -47.67 -10.42
CA ASN A 19 6.22 -48.35 -11.32
C ASN A 19 4.98 -47.47 -11.64
N ASP A 20 4.99 -46.20 -11.21
CA ASP A 20 3.87 -45.26 -11.32
C ASP A 20 2.54 -45.77 -10.74
N THR A 21 2.61 -46.65 -9.73
CA THR A 21 1.44 -47.28 -9.11
C THR A 21 0.85 -46.48 -7.96
N TYR A 22 1.68 -45.67 -7.28
CA TYR A 22 1.27 -44.81 -6.18
C TYR A 22 1.68 -43.37 -6.46
N THR A 23 0.68 -42.53 -6.74
CA THR A 23 0.86 -41.09 -6.98
C THR A 23 0.39 -40.30 -5.77
N VAL A 24 1.29 -39.52 -5.19
CA VAL A 24 0.95 -38.49 -4.19
C VAL A 24 1.01 -37.14 -4.91
N ILE A 25 -0.15 -36.48 -5.02
CA ILE A 25 -0.24 -35.11 -5.52
C ILE A 25 0.08 -34.20 -4.33
N CYS A 26 1.26 -33.57 -4.35
CA CYS A 26 1.56 -32.52 -3.40
C CYS A 26 0.97 -31.19 -3.91
N GLU A 27 0.61 -30.34 -2.95
CA GLU A 27 -0.11 -29.09 -3.15
C GLU A 27 0.56 -28.17 -4.19
N GLU A 28 -0.23 -27.25 -4.77
CA GLU A 28 0.26 -26.20 -5.67
C GLU A 28 1.44 -25.45 -5.02
N ILE A 29 2.53 -25.31 -5.78
CA ILE A 29 3.68 -24.51 -5.35
C ILE A 29 3.29 -23.05 -5.51
N LEU A 30 2.74 -22.46 -4.45
CA LEU A 30 2.51 -21.02 -4.37
C LEU A 30 3.87 -20.31 -4.39
N LYS A 31 4.23 -19.72 -5.53
CA LYS A 31 5.34 -18.77 -5.61
C LYS A 31 4.96 -17.55 -4.78
N ASN A 32 5.40 -17.50 -3.52
CA ASN A 32 5.45 -16.26 -2.74
C ASN A 32 6.53 -15.35 -3.37
N SER A 33 6.21 -14.76 -4.52
CA SER A 33 6.97 -13.68 -5.14
C SER A 33 6.21 -12.36 -4.96
N ASP A 34 5.62 -12.17 -3.79
CA ASP A 34 4.97 -10.91 -3.44
C ASP A 34 5.98 -9.79 -3.63
N LYS A 35 5.69 -8.88 -4.56
CA LYS A 35 6.56 -7.76 -4.86
C LYS A 35 6.53 -6.83 -3.65
N LEU A 36 7.67 -6.63 -3.02
CA LEU A 36 7.80 -5.73 -1.88
C LEU A 36 8.17 -4.32 -2.34
N ILE A 37 7.75 -3.33 -1.56
CA ILE A 37 8.15 -1.94 -1.72
C ILE A 37 8.55 -1.31 -0.39
N ASN A 38 9.60 -0.48 -0.43
CA ASN A 38 9.99 0.38 0.67
C ASN A 38 9.72 1.85 0.30
N ILE A 39 8.59 2.40 0.76
CA ILE A 39 8.16 3.75 0.37
C ILE A 39 9.17 4.81 0.79
N ASN A 40 9.74 4.70 1.99
CA ASN A 40 10.77 5.61 2.47
C ASN A 40 11.98 5.66 1.52
N SER A 41 12.42 4.51 1.02
CA SER A 41 13.58 4.42 0.12
C SER A 41 13.25 4.93 -1.28
N GLU A 42 12.09 4.56 -1.83
CA GLU A 42 11.64 5.00 -3.15
C GLU A 42 11.42 6.51 -3.23
N LEU A 43 10.89 7.11 -2.15
CA LEU A 43 10.63 8.55 -2.06
C LEU A 43 11.74 9.31 -1.34
N ASN A 44 12.79 8.66 -0.84
CA ASN A 44 13.83 9.25 -0.01
C ASN A 44 13.27 10.22 1.07
N LEU A 45 12.34 9.71 1.89
CA LEU A 45 11.60 10.52 2.87
C LEU A 45 12.45 11.01 4.04
N ASN A 46 13.66 10.48 4.22
CA ASN A 46 14.62 11.01 5.20
C ASN A 46 15.04 12.45 4.90
N GLU A 47 14.88 12.91 3.66
CA GLU A 47 15.14 14.28 3.23
C GLU A 47 13.87 15.14 3.18
N ALA A 48 12.70 14.60 3.58
CA ALA A 48 11.47 15.38 3.68
C ALA A 48 11.64 16.54 4.67
N GLU A 49 11.18 17.72 4.29
CA GLU A 49 11.20 18.92 5.12
C GLU A 49 9.85 19.15 5.78
N GLU A 50 8.76 18.66 5.17
CA GLU A 50 7.40 18.82 5.67
C GLU A 50 6.51 17.66 5.20
N ILE A 51 5.55 17.26 6.06
CA ILE A 51 4.44 16.39 5.69
C ILE A 51 3.13 17.14 5.90
N LYS A 52 2.30 17.19 4.85
CA LYS A 52 0.96 17.77 4.89
C LYS A 52 -0.09 16.71 4.67
N LEU A 53 -1.20 16.84 5.39
CA LEU A 53 -2.36 15.99 5.26
C LEU A 53 -3.48 16.73 4.54
N TYR A 54 -4.12 16.05 3.60
CA TYR A 54 -5.24 16.58 2.84
C TYR A 54 -6.41 15.62 2.89
N ARG A 55 -7.60 16.18 2.70
CA ARG A 55 -8.87 15.45 2.65
C ARG A 55 -9.63 15.81 1.39
N TRP A 56 -10.27 14.81 0.79
CA TRP A 56 -11.16 15.03 -0.34
C TRP A 56 -12.41 15.84 0.07
N ASN A 57 -12.64 16.96 -0.62
CA ASN A 57 -13.87 17.73 -0.56
C ASN A 57 -14.79 17.28 -1.72
N PHE A 58 -15.98 16.78 -1.38
CA PHE A 58 -16.96 16.33 -2.35
C PHE A 58 -17.69 17.47 -3.06
N ASP A 59 -17.83 18.63 -2.41
CA ASP A 59 -18.53 19.79 -2.98
C ASP A 59 -17.67 20.48 -4.05
N GLU A 60 -16.36 20.59 -3.79
CA GLU A 60 -15.39 21.28 -4.66
C GLU A 60 -14.64 20.30 -5.59
N ASN A 61 -14.76 18.99 -5.36
CA ASN A 61 -14.10 17.92 -6.13
C ASN A 61 -12.57 18.10 -6.17
N GLU A 62 -11.98 18.44 -5.01
CA GLU A 62 -10.54 18.63 -4.84
C GLU A 62 -10.06 18.22 -3.44
N PHE A 63 -8.75 18.09 -3.27
CA PHE A 63 -8.11 17.85 -1.97
C PHE A 63 -7.87 19.17 -1.24
N LEU A 64 -8.46 19.31 -0.05
CA LEU A 64 -8.24 20.44 0.84
C LEU A 64 -7.20 20.10 1.91
N LEU A 65 -6.29 21.04 2.16
CA LEU A 65 -5.31 20.94 3.23
C LEU A 65 -6.02 20.86 4.58
N LEU A 66 -5.68 19.86 5.37
CA LEU A 66 -6.07 19.74 6.77
C LEU A 66 -5.05 20.45 7.66
N GLU A 67 -3.82 19.91 7.69
CA GLU A 67 -2.79 20.33 8.63
C GLU A 67 -1.41 19.82 8.18
N SER A 68 -0.35 20.49 8.65
CA SER A 68 1.01 19.97 8.58
C SER A 68 1.33 19.16 9.85
N LEU A 69 2.01 18.03 9.71
CA LEU A 69 2.37 17.21 10.86
C LEU A 69 3.34 17.95 11.79
N GLU A 70 3.14 17.80 13.10
CA GLU A 70 4.14 18.18 14.08
C GLU A 70 5.40 17.31 13.94
N GLU A 71 6.56 17.84 14.33
CA GLU A 71 7.87 17.18 14.18
C GLU A 71 7.88 15.74 14.73
N ILE A 72 7.23 15.51 15.88
CA ILE A 72 7.17 14.19 16.50
C ILE A 72 6.38 13.17 15.67
N ASP A 73 5.31 13.60 15.01
CA ASP A 73 4.49 12.73 14.18
C ASP A 73 5.06 12.59 12.77
N PHE A 74 5.68 13.65 12.25
CA PHE A 74 6.51 13.60 11.05
C PHE A 74 7.54 12.48 11.14
N LEU A 75 8.35 12.45 12.23
CA LEU A 75 9.39 11.44 12.41
C LEU A 75 8.81 10.03 12.51
N LYS A 76 7.64 9.87 13.16
CA LYS A 76 6.95 8.57 13.23
C LYS A 76 6.48 8.11 11.85
N VAL A 77 5.87 8.99 11.05
CA VAL A 77 5.40 8.63 9.71
C VAL A 77 6.57 8.19 8.83
N VAL A 78 7.68 8.94 8.83
CA VAL A 78 8.89 8.57 8.10
C VAL A 78 9.40 7.19 8.54
N ASP A 79 9.44 6.91 9.85
CA ASP A 79 9.90 5.63 10.37
C ASP A 79 8.97 4.45 10.01
N ILE A 80 7.66 4.64 10.13
CA ILE A 80 6.66 3.63 9.75
C ILE A 80 6.82 3.24 8.28
N LEU A 81 7.04 4.22 7.39
CA LEU A 81 7.17 4.01 5.94
C LEU A 81 8.52 3.40 5.51
N LYS A 82 9.44 3.11 6.45
CA LYS A 82 10.60 2.24 6.21
C LYS A 82 10.25 0.76 6.22
N THR A 83 9.05 0.39 6.59
CA THR A 83 8.60 -1.00 6.55
C THR A 83 8.38 -1.44 5.12
N ASP A 84 8.88 -2.62 4.75
CA ASP A 84 8.58 -3.21 3.45
C ASP A 84 7.11 -3.62 3.40
N LEU A 85 6.40 -3.16 2.36
CA LEU A 85 4.99 -3.44 2.14
C LEU A 85 4.82 -4.38 0.96
N ILE A 86 3.87 -5.30 1.08
CA ILE A 86 3.46 -6.19 -0.01
C ILE A 86 2.59 -5.39 -0.99
N LEU A 87 2.96 -5.43 -2.26
CA LEU A 87 2.15 -4.89 -3.35
C LEU A 87 1.11 -5.91 -3.80
N SER A 88 -0.10 -5.42 -4.02
CA SER A 88 -1.21 -6.14 -4.65
C SER A 88 -1.77 -5.32 -5.81
N GLU A 89 -2.58 -5.95 -6.65
CA GLU A 89 -3.34 -5.23 -7.68
C GLU A 89 -4.19 -4.13 -7.04
N GLN A 90 -4.19 -2.94 -7.65
CA GLN A 90 -4.95 -1.80 -7.16
C GLN A 90 -6.43 -1.98 -7.48
N GLU A 91 -7.27 -1.86 -6.46
CA GLU A 91 -8.72 -1.85 -6.66
C GLU A 91 -9.16 -0.45 -7.11
N SER A 92 -10.16 -0.40 -8.00
CA SER A 92 -10.75 0.88 -8.42
C SER A 92 -11.44 1.52 -7.21
N CYS A 93 -10.79 2.51 -6.60
CA CYS A 93 -11.27 3.18 -5.42
C CYS A 93 -10.98 4.68 -5.47
N ARG A 94 -11.87 5.49 -4.89
CA ARG A 94 -11.65 6.92 -4.73
C ARG A 94 -10.94 7.16 -3.41
N SER A 95 -9.75 7.73 -3.45
CA SER A 95 -9.05 8.15 -2.24
C SER A 95 -9.79 9.27 -1.53
N LEU A 96 -9.80 9.20 -0.20
CA LEU A 96 -10.41 10.21 0.67
C LEU A 96 -9.35 11.07 1.37
N PHE A 97 -8.12 10.59 1.49
CA PHE A 97 -7.02 11.32 2.12
C PHE A 97 -5.75 11.24 1.29
N MET A 98 -4.96 12.31 1.36
CA MET A 98 -3.67 12.40 0.70
C MET A 98 -2.62 12.88 1.69
N ILE A 99 -1.45 12.26 1.63
CA ILE A 99 -0.25 12.62 2.39
C ILE A 99 0.73 13.19 1.39
N GLU A 100 1.10 14.45 1.57
CA GLU A 100 2.09 15.12 0.75
C GLU A 100 3.42 15.23 1.49
N PHE A 101 4.50 14.82 0.85
CA PHE A 101 5.87 14.94 1.33
C PHE A 101 6.57 16.02 0.50
N SER A 102 6.96 17.11 1.16
CA SER A 102 7.69 18.20 0.52
C SER A 102 9.18 18.11 0.80
N ARG A 103 9.96 18.32 -0.26
CA ARG A 103 11.43 18.44 -0.28
C ARG A 103 11.81 19.61 -1.16
N GLN A 104 13.01 20.17 -0.99
CA GLN A 104 13.48 21.41 -1.63
C GLN A 104 12.91 21.70 -3.02
N ASN A 105 12.95 20.73 -3.95
CA ASN A 105 12.41 20.88 -5.31
C ASN A 105 11.49 19.73 -5.74
N GLN A 106 10.96 18.94 -4.79
CA GLN A 106 10.14 17.78 -5.11
C GLN A 106 8.98 17.64 -4.12
N ILE A 107 7.81 17.37 -4.68
CA ILE A 107 6.62 17.01 -3.92
C ILE A 107 6.22 15.61 -4.36
N ASP A 108 6.04 14.72 -3.38
CA ASP A 108 5.51 13.38 -3.61
C ASP A 108 4.22 13.21 -2.82
N GLN A 109 3.22 12.61 -3.43
CA GLN A 109 1.90 12.44 -2.83
C GLN A 109 1.52 10.96 -2.75
N LEU A 110 1.09 10.53 -1.58
CA LEU A 110 0.50 9.22 -1.38
C LEU A 110 -0.98 9.38 -1.07
N GLU A 111 -1.79 8.59 -1.72
CA GLU A 111 -3.21 8.48 -1.48
C GLU A 111 -3.46 7.34 -0.48
N PHE A 112 -4.25 7.62 0.55
CA PHE A 112 -4.48 6.73 1.69
C PHE A 112 -5.95 6.73 2.07
N ILE A 113 -6.47 5.55 2.43
CA ILE A 113 -7.89 5.31 2.75
C ILE A 113 -8.82 5.65 1.58
N CYS A 114 -9.52 4.65 1.09
CA CYS A 114 -10.66 4.85 0.20
C CYS A 114 -11.96 4.38 0.86
N SER A 115 -13.10 4.69 0.22
CA SER A 115 -14.44 4.32 0.71
C SER A 115 -14.60 2.80 0.88
N GLU A 116 -14.00 2.03 -0.02
CA GLU A 116 -14.12 0.57 -0.08
C GLU A 116 -13.06 -0.14 0.78
N ASN A 117 -11.87 0.46 0.94
CA ASN A 117 -10.73 -0.13 1.64
C ASN A 117 -10.00 0.90 2.52
N LYS A 118 -10.23 0.78 3.82
CA LYS A 118 -9.67 1.68 4.85
C LYS A 118 -8.18 1.50 5.10
N ASP A 119 -7.57 0.47 4.52
CA ASP A 119 -6.15 0.20 4.68
C ASP A 119 -5.38 0.38 3.36
N ALA A 120 -6.01 0.88 2.29
CA ALA A 120 -5.35 1.07 1.00
C ALA A 120 -4.34 2.22 1.05
N LEU A 121 -3.16 2.00 0.47
CA LEU A 121 -2.10 2.98 0.26
C LEU A 121 -1.58 2.86 -1.17
N PHE A 122 -1.62 3.94 -1.94
CA PHE A 122 -1.18 3.98 -3.33
C PHE A 122 -0.78 5.41 -3.71
N GLY A 123 -0.47 5.64 -4.99
CA GLY A 123 -0.12 6.96 -5.48
C GLY A 123 0.22 6.94 -6.96
N ASN A 124 0.57 8.10 -7.50
CA ASN A 124 0.83 8.28 -8.93
C ASN A 124 2.31 8.06 -9.31
N GLN A 125 3.16 7.70 -8.36
CA GLN A 125 4.57 7.42 -8.61
C GLN A 125 4.77 6.14 -9.41
N LYS A 126 5.85 6.10 -10.21
CA LYS A 126 6.15 5.00 -11.15
C LYS A 126 6.25 3.63 -10.48
N PHE A 127 6.71 3.56 -9.24
CA PHE A 127 6.88 2.29 -8.53
C PHE A 127 5.54 1.62 -8.17
N TRP A 128 4.45 2.39 -8.06
CA TRP A 128 3.12 1.85 -7.83
C TRP A 128 2.66 1.06 -9.04
N ASN A 129 2.79 1.59 -10.26
CA ASN A 129 2.45 0.88 -11.50
C ASN A 129 1.09 0.15 -11.43
N GLN A 130 0.03 0.86 -11.03
CA GLN A 130 -1.33 0.31 -10.81
C GLN A 130 -1.40 -0.78 -9.73
N MET A 131 -0.46 -0.76 -8.79
CA MET A 131 -0.48 -1.57 -7.57
C MET A 131 -0.78 -0.69 -6.37
N GLN A 132 -1.29 -1.33 -5.32
CA GLN A 132 -1.48 -0.73 -4.01
C GLN A 132 -0.74 -1.55 -2.95
N ALA A 133 -0.53 -0.96 -1.79
CA ALA A 133 -0.08 -1.66 -0.61
C ALA A 133 -1.14 -1.56 0.48
N LYS A 134 -1.02 -2.42 1.49
CA LYS A 134 -1.74 -2.25 2.74
C LYS A 134 -0.96 -1.32 3.66
N ALA A 135 -1.56 -0.20 4.04
CA ALA A 135 -0.98 0.73 4.98
C ALA A 135 -0.73 0.06 6.36
N PRO A 136 0.42 0.32 6.99
CA PRO A 136 0.64 -0.07 8.37
C PRO A 136 -0.41 0.54 9.30
N LYS A 137 -0.91 -0.22 10.28
CA LYS A 137 -1.92 0.27 11.23
C LYS A 137 -1.43 1.47 12.03
N GLU A 138 -0.13 1.52 12.27
CA GLU A 138 0.59 2.59 12.95
C GLU A 138 0.44 3.91 12.20
N LEU A 139 0.43 3.88 10.86
CA LEU A 139 0.22 5.07 10.04
C LEU A 139 -1.16 5.68 10.31
N GLY A 140 -2.20 4.84 10.30
CA GLY A 140 -3.57 5.25 10.59
C GLY A 140 -3.75 5.79 12.01
N LYS A 141 -2.97 5.31 13.00
CA LYS A 141 -3.01 5.85 14.38
C LYS A 141 -2.42 7.26 14.46
N VAL A 142 -1.31 7.52 13.76
CA VAL A 142 -0.66 8.83 13.76
C VAL A 142 -1.50 9.83 12.98
N ILE A 143 -1.94 9.48 11.77
CA ILE A 143 -2.74 10.38 10.93
C ILE A 143 -4.14 10.57 11.52
N GLY A 144 -4.72 9.52 12.11
CA GLY A 144 -6.10 9.52 12.60
C GLY A 144 -6.40 10.62 13.63
N SER A 145 -5.43 11.06 14.43
CA SER A 145 -5.64 12.20 15.35
C SER A 145 -5.94 13.50 14.61
N TYR A 146 -5.29 13.74 13.47
CA TYR A 146 -5.52 14.90 12.60
C TYR A 146 -6.84 14.82 11.83
N LEU A 147 -7.46 13.63 11.80
CA LEU A 147 -8.76 13.40 11.17
C LEU A 147 -9.93 13.52 12.18
N THR A 148 -9.65 13.64 13.48
CA THR A 148 -10.70 13.72 14.51
C THR A 148 -11.43 15.06 14.48
N GLY A 149 -12.76 15.03 14.63
CA GLY A 149 -13.63 16.23 14.55
C GLY A 149 -14.15 16.55 13.15
N GLN A 150 -13.69 15.82 12.13
CA GLN A 150 -14.11 15.96 10.74
C GLN A 150 -14.75 14.64 10.28
N PRO A 151 -16.09 14.51 10.27
CA PRO A 151 -16.74 13.24 9.92
C PRO A 151 -16.34 12.82 8.52
N ILE A 152 -15.94 11.56 8.31
CA ILE A 152 -15.75 10.99 6.97
C ILE A 152 -17.03 11.29 6.18
N PRO A 153 -16.96 11.94 5.00
CA PRO A 153 -18.16 12.20 4.22
C PRO A 153 -18.86 10.88 3.96
N SER A 154 -20.09 10.75 4.45
CA SER A 154 -20.97 9.69 3.98
C SER A 154 -21.30 10.01 2.52
N LEU A 155 -21.09 9.04 1.63
CA LEU A 155 -21.65 9.11 0.29
C LEU A 155 -23.17 9.38 0.42
N PRO A 156 -23.75 10.34 -0.34
CA PRO A 156 -25.19 10.50 -0.35
C PRO A 156 -25.87 9.20 -0.83
N GLU A 157 -27.01 8.87 -0.23
CA GLU A 157 -27.86 7.73 -0.65
C GLU A 157 -28.38 7.89 -2.08
#